data_AF-A0AAV3BDM8-F1
#
_entry.id   AF-A0AAV3BDM8-F1
#
_cell.length_a   1.000
_cell.length_b   1.000
_cell.length_c   1.000
_cell.angle_alpha   90.00
_cell.angle_beta   90.00
_cell.angle_gamma   90.00
#
_symmetry.space_group_name_H-M   'P 1'
#
loop_
_entity.id
_entity.type
_entity.pdbx_description
1 polymer ?
#
loop_
_entity_poly.entity_id
_entity_poly.type
_entity_poly.pdbx_seq_one_letter_code
_entity_poly.pdbx_strand_id
1 'polypeptide(L)'
;WQLVGFYLGWLGGEGKGRALGVGEVKFTGQVLPDAKKVTYRINFKRVIMRKLIMGVADGEVLVDGKVIYTATDLKVGLFKDTNAF
;
A
#
# COMPACT_ATOMS: atom_id res chain seq x y z
N TRP A 1 -1.04 1.52 1.65
CA TRP A 1 -1.68 1.95 0.39
C TRP A 1 -0.84 2.89 -0.46
N GLN A 2 -0.39 4.05 0.05
CA GLN A 2 0.30 5.07 -0.78
C GLN A 2 1.44 4.49 -1.63
N LEU A 3 2.33 3.68 -1.05
CA LEU A 3 3.44 3.03 -1.77
C LEU A 3 2.98 2.07 -2.88
N VAL A 4 1.85 1.37 -2.68
CA VAL A 4 1.25 0.51 -3.72
C VAL A 4 0.79 1.37 -4.90
N GLY A 5 0.11 2.50 -4.63
CA GLY A 5 -0.32 3.43 -5.67
C GLY A 5 0.84 4.09 -6.40
N PHE A 6 1.87 4.53 -5.67
CA PHE A 6 3.09 5.06 -6.25
C PHE A 6 3.75 4.05 -7.19
N TYR A 7 3.85 2.78 -6.78
CA TYR A 7 4.45 1.74 -7.60
C TYR A 7 3.67 1.49 -8.90
N LEU A 8 2.34 1.54 -8.87
CA LEU A 8 1.53 1.43 -10.10
C LEU A 8 1.82 2.58 -11.07
N GLY A 9 1.96 3.80 -10.55
CA GLY A 9 2.39 4.96 -11.35
C GLY A 9 3.82 4.83 -11.86
N TRP A 10 4.73 4.31 -11.03
CA TRP A 10 6.13 4.05 -11.38
C TRP A 10 6.27 3.03 -12.52
N LEU A 11 5.39 2.02 -12.57
CA LEU A 11 5.29 1.07 -13.68
C LEU A 11 4.66 1.65 -14.95
N GLY A 12 4.36 2.95 -14.99
CA GLY A 12 3.73 3.64 -16.12
C GLY A 12 2.20 3.58 -16.13
N GLY A 13 1.58 3.20 -15.02
CA GLY A 13 0.13 3.21 -14.90
C GLY A 13 -0.44 4.63 -14.87
N GLU A 14 -1.39 4.91 -15.75
CA GLU A 14 -2.07 6.22 -15.80
C GLU A 14 -3.34 6.24 -14.94
N GLY A 15 -3.61 7.41 -14.34
CA GLY A 15 -4.84 7.67 -13.60
C GLY A 15 -4.59 8.12 -12.17
N LYS A 16 -5.68 8.48 -11.47
CA LYS A 16 -5.67 8.91 -10.08
C LYS A 16 -5.77 7.70 -9.17
N GLY A 17 -4.88 7.60 -8.18
CA GLY A 17 -4.87 6.49 -7.22
C GLY A 17 -6.05 6.52 -6.24
N ARG A 18 -6.62 5.36 -5.97
CA ARG A 18 -7.62 5.14 -4.90
C ARG A 18 -7.27 3.87 -4.13
N ALA A 19 -7.22 3.97 -2.81
CA ALA A 19 -7.18 2.80 -1.95
C ALA A 19 -8.54 2.09 -2.01
N LEU A 20 -8.53 0.79 -2.27
CA LEU A 20 -9.74 -0.02 -2.42
C LEU A 20 -10.03 -0.88 -1.19
N GLY A 21 -9.13 -0.86 -0.21
CA GLY A 21 -9.25 -1.60 1.04
C GLY A 21 -8.05 -2.49 1.34
N VAL A 22 -8.21 -3.33 2.35
CA VAL A 22 -7.21 -4.25 2.89
C VAL A 22 -7.93 -5.51 3.37
N GLY A 23 -7.24 -6.65 3.38
CA GLY A 23 -7.75 -7.89 3.95
C GLY A 23 -7.74 -7.81 5.48
N GLU A 24 -6.58 -8.08 6.09
CA GLU A 24 -6.38 -7.98 7.53
C GLU A 24 -5.36 -6.88 7.85
N VAL A 25 -5.57 -6.18 8.97
CA VAL A 25 -4.57 -5.28 9.56
C VAL A 25 -4.39 -5.64 11.02
N LYS A 26 -3.14 -5.78 11.46
CA LYS A 26 -2.80 -6.01 12.86
C LYS A 26 -1.87 -4.92 13.37
N PHE A 27 -2.22 -4.35 14.51
CA PHE A 27 -1.39 -3.41 15.26
C PHE A 27 -0.93 -4.09 16.55
N THR A 28 0.36 -4.41 16.67
CA THR A 28 0.92 -5.12 17.84
C THR A 28 1.99 -4.31 18.57
N GLY A 29 2.14 -3.03 18.20
CA GLY A 29 3.09 -2.10 18.78
C GLY A 29 2.68 -0.66 18.52
N GLN A 30 3.60 0.28 18.71
CA GLN A 30 3.36 1.71 18.52
C GLN A 30 4.64 2.42 18.09
N VAL A 31 4.50 3.62 17.55
CA VAL A 31 5.61 4.53 17.28
C VAL A 31 5.58 5.61 18.37
N LEU A 32 6.64 5.67 19.19
CA LEU A 32 6.78 6.69 20.24
C LEU A 32 7.53 7.93 19.72
N PRO A 33 7.40 9.10 20.37
CA PRO A 33 8.05 10.33 19.92
C PRO A 33 9.58 10.29 19.84
N ASP A 34 10.23 9.38 20.56
CA ASP A 34 11.69 9.21 20.60
C ASP A 34 12.23 8.28 19.50
N ALA A 35 11.35 7.56 18.79
CA ALA A 35 11.69 6.67 17.68
C ALA A 35 12.45 7.41 16.57
N LYS A 36 13.38 6.72 15.91
CA LYS A 36 14.26 7.35 14.91
C LYS A 36 13.82 7.13 13.48
N LYS A 37 13.33 5.93 13.15
CA LYS A 37 12.98 5.60 11.77
C LYS A 37 11.82 4.60 11.70
N VAL A 38 10.80 4.97 10.94
CA VAL A 38 9.77 4.03 10.47
C VAL A 38 10.18 3.51 9.10
N THR A 39 10.18 2.19 8.93
CA THR A 39 10.45 1.52 7.65
C THR A 39 9.19 0.82 7.17
N TYR A 40 8.80 1.08 5.92
CA TYR A 40 7.70 0.39 5.26
C TYR A 40 8.27 -0.65 4.32
N ARG A 41 7.83 -1.90 4.44
CA ARG A 41 8.15 -2.97 3.49
C ARG A 41 6.87 -3.39 2.78
N ILE A 42 6.92 -3.48 1.45
CA ILE A 42 5.76 -3.80 0.63
C ILE A 42 6.15 -4.97 -0.28
N ASN A 43 5.40 -6.07 -0.18
CA ASN A 43 5.59 -7.27 -0.98
C ASN A 43 4.40 -7.41 -1.93
N PHE A 44 4.61 -7.18 -3.22
CA PHE A 44 3.54 -7.27 -4.21
C PHE A 44 3.16 -8.74 -4.46
N LYS A 45 1.87 -9.04 -4.26
CA LYS A 45 1.26 -10.35 -4.57
C LYS A 45 0.78 -10.41 -6.01
N ARG A 46 0.17 -9.32 -6.49
CA ARG A 46 -0.40 -9.24 -7.83
C ARG A 46 -0.39 -7.80 -8.34
N VAL A 47 -0.02 -7.64 -9.60
CA VAL A 47 -0.10 -6.36 -10.32
C VAL A 47 -0.87 -6.59 -11.61
N ILE A 48 -1.86 -5.75 -11.87
CA ILE A 48 -2.69 -5.80 -13.07
C ILE A 48 -2.50 -4.48 -13.81
N MET A 49 -1.92 -4.52 -15.02
CA MET A 49 -1.66 -3.37 -15.88
C MET A 49 -2.43 -3.50 -17.20
N ARG A 50 -3.77 -3.45 -17.13
CA ARG A 50 -4.67 -3.56 -18.30
C ARG A 50 -5.70 -2.42 -18.25
N LYS A 51 -6.92 -2.65 -18.77
CA LYS A 51 -8.02 -1.68 -18.70
C LYS A 51 -8.34 -1.23 -17.26
N LEU A 52 -8.26 -2.16 -16.31
CA LEU A 52 -8.19 -1.86 -14.88
C LEU A 52 -6.73 -1.95 -14.43
N ILE A 53 -6.22 -0.88 -13.84
CA ILE A 53 -4.89 -0.86 -13.21
C ILE A 53 -5.06 -1.05 -11.71
N MET A 54 -4.48 -2.12 -11.16
CA MET A 54 -4.63 -2.45 -9.74
C MET A 54 -3.40 -3.19 -9.20
N GLY A 55 -3.00 -2.85 -7.97
CA GLY A 55 -1.98 -3.54 -7.19
C GLY A 55 -2.57 -4.18 -5.95
N VAL A 56 -2.11 -5.40 -5.65
CA VAL A 56 -2.38 -6.12 -4.40
C VAL A 56 -1.04 -6.47 -3.76
N ALA A 57 -0.85 -6.10 -2.50
CA ALA A 57 0.39 -6.32 -1.78
C ALA A 57 0.16 -6.60 -0.29
N ASP A 58 1.09 -7.32 0.32
CA ASP A 58 1.22 -7.36 1.77
C ASP A 58 2.21 -6.28 2.22
N GLY A 59 2.04 -5.80 3.45
CA GLY A 59 2.85 -4.72 4.00
C GLY A 59 3.25 -4.97 5.45
N GLU A 60 4.46 -4.55 5.79
CA GLU A 60 4.96 -4.47 7.16
C GLU A 60 5.37 -3.04 7.47
N VAL A 61 5.11 -2.62 8.71
CA VAL A 61 5.66 -1.40 9.27
C VAL A 61 6.57 -1.77 10.41
N LEU A 62 7.81 -1.27 10.33
CA LEU A 62 8.82 -1.44 11.35
C LEU A 62 9.15 -0.09 11.98
N VAL A 63 9.36 -0.06 13.29
CA VAL A 63 9.96 1.07 13.99
C VAL A 63 11.32 0.63 14.52
N ASP A 64 12.38 1.34 14.13
CA ASP A 64 13.77 1.08 14.53
C ASP A 64 14.17 -0.41 14.38
N GLY A 65 13.70 -1.05 13.31
CA GLY A 65 14.01 -2.43 12.95
C GLY A 65 13.05 -3.49 13.48
N LYS A 66 12.09 -3.14 14.36
CA LYS A 66 11.09 -4.07 14.91
C LYS A 66 9.76 -3.95 14.18
N VAL A 67 9.20 -5.06 13.68
CA VAL A 67 7.84 -5.10 13.09
C VAL A 67 6.81 -4.78 14.17
N ILE A 68 5.96 -3.79 13.88
CA ILE A 68 4.87 -3.37 14.77
C ILE A 68 3.51 -3.52 14.11
N TYR A 69 3.41 -3.35 12.78
CA TYR A 69 2.16 -3.50 12.03
C TYR A 69 2.35 -4.46 10.87
N THR A 70 1.30 -5.23 10.58
CA THR A 70 1.20 -6.05 9.37
C THR A 70 -0.13 -5.78 8.69
N ALA A 71 -0.13 -5.85 7.35
CA ALA A 71 -1.32 -5.73 6.53
C ALA A 71 -1.28 -6.77 5.41
N THR A 72 -2.37 -7.51 5.25
CA THR A 72 -2.52 -8.46 4.15
C THR A 72 -3.47 -7.92 3.08
N ASP A 73 -3.17 -8.19 1.82
CA ASP A 73 -4.02 -7.84 0.68
C ASP A 73 -4.41 -6.35 0.61
N LEU A 74 -3.45 -5.44 0.81
CA LEU A 74 -3.60 -4.02 0.49
C LEU A 74 -3.95 -3.87 -0.99
N LYS A 75 -5.11 -3.27 -1.30
CA LYS A 75 -5.58 -3.04 -2.67
C LYS A 75 -5.57 -1.57 -3.02
N VAL A 76 -4.97 -1.24 -4.17
CA VAL A 76 -5.00 0.12 -4.74
C VAL A 76 -5.26 0.02 -6.23
N GLY A 77 -6.14 0.88 -6.75
CA GLY A 77 -6.39 1.02 -8.19
C GLY A 77 -6.02 2.41 -8.71
N LEU A 78 -5.75 2.51 -10.01
CA LEU A 78 -5.66 3.79 -10.72
C LEU A 78 -6.86 3.95 -11.65
N PHE A 79 -7.47 5.13 -11.64
CA PHE A 79 -8.70 5.43 -12.38
C PHE A 79 -8.54 6.73 -13.18
N LYS A 80 -8.92 6.71 -14.47
CA LYS A 80 -8.87 7.92 -15.32
C LYS A 80 -9.97 8.92 -14.96
N ASP A 81 -11.17 8.41 -14.68
CA ASP A 81 -12.29 9.17 -14.15
C ASP A 81 -12.58 8.73 -12.71
N THR A 82 -12.78 9.69 -11.82
CA THR A 82 -13.07 9.48 -10.40
C THR A 82 -14.45 9.97 -9.99
N ASN A 83 -15.29 10.41 -10.93
CA ASN A 83 -16.62 10.96 -10.63
C ASN A 83 -17.62 9.92 -10.08
N ALA A 84 -17.33 8.63 -10.24
CA ALA A 84 -18.15 7.52 -9.74
C ALA A 84 -17.78 7.07 -8.31
N PHE A 85 -16.87 7.78 -7.63
CA PHE A 85 -16.43 7.52 -6.26
C PHE A 85 -16.79 8.67 -5.32
#